data_AF-A0A2S9YH76-F1
#
_entry.id   AF-A0A2S9YH76-F1
#
_cell.length_a   1.000
_cell.length_b   1.000
_cell.length_c   1.000
_cell.angle_alpha   90.00
_cell.angle_beta   90.00
_cell.angle_gamma   90.00
#
_symmetry.space_group_name_H-M   'P 1'
#
loop_
_entity.id
_entity.type
_entity.pdbx_description
1 polymer ?
#
loop_
_entity_poly.entity_id
_entity_poly.type
_entity_poly.pdbx_seq_one_letter_code
_entity_poly.pdbx_strand_id
1 'polypeptide(L)'
;MNAGSARVSVEPIERTLLDGVSEPDDAIARLRVELGLVPVFSDERPLLGLAGLIDWRGSGRLSALVRSGFCTAEFGEQLLIPCDRRLPVERLVLVGLGRREAFDDARARALADQLVKISTGLQARSVLIALPTQGIDRALAEAVFEGLLEAIEALEPVEDPAATEEPAATEEPAVTEDPAAEVEAPDLPASPDDAPDAGVERELHATPDAEPAPEPEPEGPDDLDGADDSDDPDDLHPSVALPSREPHARRSAAPARWWVAADEAVVARLRRVLSGPPRPARDGGSLHT
;
A
#
# COMPACT_ATOMS: atom_id res chain seq x y z
N MET A 1 23.79 -16.29 -11.70
CA MET A 1 22.44 -15.82 -11.36
C MET A 1 22.57 -15.10 -10.03
N ASN A 2 22.55 -13.77 -10.00
CA ASN A 2 22.65 -13.01 -8.75
C ASN A 2 21.33 -13.14 -7.99
N ALA A 3 21.37 -13.81 -6.85
CA ALA A 3 20.21 -14.11 -6.02
C ALA A 3 19.72 -12.92 -5.15
N GLY A 4 20.22 -11.71 -5.38
CA GLY A 4 19.98 -10.55 -4.49
C GLY A 4 19.41 -9.29 -5.14
N SER A 5 19.10 -9.28 -6.44
CA SER A 5 18.60 -8.07 -7.11
C SER A 5 17.14 -7.79 -6.73
N ALA A 6 16.86 -6.53 -6.37
CA ALA A 6 15.50 -6.06 -6.11
C ALA A 6 14.57 -6.40 -7.29
N ARG A 7 13.43 -7.03 -7.01
CA ARG A 7 12.44 -7.40 -8.03
C ARG A 7 11.50 -6.24 -8.25
N VAL A 8 11.53 -5.67 -9.47
CA VAL A 8 10.62 -4.60 -9.90
C VAL A 8 9.61 -5.18 -10.90
N SER A 9 8.33 -4.94 -10.67
CA SER A 9 7.22 -5.31 -11.56
C SER A 9 6.40 -4.07 -11.91
N VAL A 10 5.72 -4.10 -13.06
CA VAL A 10 4.87 -2.98 -13.51
C VAL A 10 3.42 -3.43 -13.63
N GLU A 11 2.54 -2.69 -12.96
CA GLU A 11 1.09 -2.90 -12.91
C GLU A 11 0.35 -1.74 -13.58
N PRO A 12 -0.78 -1.99 -14.26
CA PRO A 12 -1.64 -0.92 -14.71
C PRO A 12 -2.44 -0.32 -13.54
N ILE A 13 -2.66 0.99 -13.56
CA ILE A 13 -3.56 1.67 -12.63
C ILE A 13 -5.00 1.40 -13.08
N GLU A 14 -5.58 0.34 -12.51
CA GLU A 14 -6.95 -0.08 -12.74
C GLU A 14 -7.66 -0.45 -11.44
N ARG A 15 -8.98 -0.65 -11.48
CA ARG A 15 -9.76 -1.02 -10.29
C ARG A 15 -9.29 -2.32 -9.65
N THR A 16 -8.82 -3.28 -10.44
CA THR A 16 -8.29 -4.57 -9.97
C THR A 16 -7.04 -4.42 -9.10
N LEU A 17 -6.29 -3.33 -9.26
CA LEU A 17 -5.14 -3.02 -8.40
C LEU A 17 -5.57 -2.74 -6.95
N LEU A 18 -6.81 -2.32 -6.72
CA LEU A 18 -7.35 -2.14 -5.36
C LEU A 18 -7.54 -3.45 -4.61
N ASP A 19 -7.64 -4.56 -5.34
CA ASP A 19 -7.77 -5.91 -4.76
C ASP A 19 -6.39 -6.53 -4.46
N GLY A 20 -5.30 -5.92 -4.95
CA GLY A 20 -3.92 -6.32 -4.71
C GLY A 20 -3.06 -6.28 -5.97
N VAL A 21 -1.75 -6.40 -5.76
CA VAL A 21 -0.77 -6.54 -6.84
C VAL A 21 -0.63 -8.00 -7.25
N SER A 22 -0.31 -8.26 -8.51
CA SER A 22 -0.11 -9.63 -9.00
C SER A 22 1.27 -10.13 -8.56
N GLU A 23 1.38 -11.41 -8.22
CA GLU A 23 2.68 -12.03 -8.04
C GLU A 23 3.27 -12.37 -9.43
N PRO A 24 4.57 -12.12 -9.69
CA PRO A 24 5.16 -12.41 -11.00
C PRO A 24 5.05 -13.88 -11.40
N ASP A 25 5.05 -14.77 -10.41
CA ASP A 25 5.03 -16.23 -10.58
C ASP A 25 3.61 -16.83 -10.40
N ASP A 26 2.64 -16.05 -9.95
CA ASP A 26 1.23 -16.45 -9.78
C ASP A 26 0.29 -15.28 -10.11
N ALA A 27 -0.22 -15.29 -11.34
CA ALA A 27 -1.10 -14.24 -11.87
C ALA A 27 -2.50 -14.24 -11.23
N ILE A 28 -2.89 -15.30 -10.50
CA ILE A 28 -4.20 -15.40 -9.87
C ILE A 28 -4.15 -14.84 -8.45
N ALA A 29 -3.04 -15.05 -7.74
CA ALA A 29 -2.83 -14.50 -6.41
C ALA A 29 -2.70 -12.98 -6.44
N ARG A 30 -3.53 -12.31 -5.61
CA ARG A 30 -3.47 -10.87 -5.36
C ARG A 30 -2.88 -10.62 -3.98
N LEU A 31 -1.75 -9.92 -3.95
CA LEU A 31 -1.00 -9.64 -2.73
C LEU A 31 -1.31 -8.23 -2.22
N ARG A 32 -1.45 -8.11 -0.90
CA ARG A 32 -1.35 -6.81 -0.23
C ARG A 32 0.11 -6.47 0.01
N VAL A 33 0.45 -5.20 -0.12
CA VAL A 33 1.80 -4.68 0.13
C VAL A 33 1.85 -3.88 1.43
N GLU A 34 3.03 -3.77 2.03
CA GLU A 34 3.21 -3.08 3.30
C GLU A 34 3.11 -1.55 3.16
N LEU A 35 3.53 -1.01 2.02
CA LEU A 35 3.62 0.42 1.78
C LEU A 35 3.16 0.80 0.36
N GLY A 36 2.25 1.76 0.27
CA GLY A 36 1.90 2.46 -0.97
C GLY A 36 2.52 3.86 -0.97
N LEU A 37 3.19 4.24 -2.05
CA LEU A 37 3.67 5.60 -2.28
C LEU A 37 2.89 6.20 -3.43
N VAL A 38 2.13 7.25 -3.16
CA VAL A 38 1.22 7.85 -4.14
C VAL A 38 1.52 9.34 -4.28
N PRO A 39 2.26 9.71 -5.33
CA PRO A 39 2.51 11.10 -5.67
C PRO A 39 1.22 11.82 -6.08
N VAL A 40 1.05 13.06 -5.61
CA VAL A 40 -0.13 13.91 -5.88
C VAL A 40 0.30 15.35 -6.16
N PHE A 41 -0.35 16.01 -7.12
CA PHE A 41 -0.09 17.43 -7.38
C PHE A 41 -0.99 18.34 -6.52
N SER A 42 -0.44 19.48 -6.11
CA SER A 42 -1.16 20.50 -5.32
C SER A 42 -2.41 21.04 -6.02
N ASP A 43 -2.36 21.17 -7.36
CA ASP A 43 -3.41 21.69 -8.23
C ASP A 43 -4.34 20.58 -8.79
N GLU A 44 -4.19 19.34 -8.33
CA GLU A 44 -5.00 18.20 -8.79
C GLU A 44 -6.35 18.14 -8.09
N ARG A 45 -7.42 18.52 -8.79
CA ARG A 45 -8.80 18.37 -8.29
C ARG A 45 -9.70 17.90 -9.45
N PRO A 46 -10.41 16.76 -9.32
CA PRO A 46 -10.33 15.74 -8.26
C PRO A 46 -8.98 14.99 -8.27
N LEU A 47 -8.72 14.18 -7.24
CA LEU A 47 -7.60 13.23 -7.23
C LEU A 47 -7.75 12.22 -8.38
N LEU A 48 -6.65 11.94 -9.07
CA LEU A 48 -6.57 11.11 -10.28
C LEU A 48 -5.67 9.88 -10.04
N GLY A 49 -5.63 8.97 -11.01
CA GLY A 49 -4.80 7.77 -10.95
C GLY A 49 -5.08 6.91 -9.71
N LEU A 50 -4.02 6.38 -9.09
CA LEU A 50 -4.16 5.54 -7.89
C LEU A 50 -4.69 6.32 -6.68
N ALA A 51 -4.35 7.61 -6.55
CA ALA A 51 -4.89 8.47 -5.48
C ALA A 51 -6.41 8.56 -5.57
N GLY A 52 -6.94 8.80 -6.78
CA GLY A 52 -8.38 8.86 -7.04
C GLY A 52 -9.09 7.53 -6.79
N LEU A 53 -8.48 6.40 -7.18
CA LEU A 53 -9.04 5.07 -6.93
C LEU A 53 -9.08 4.73 -5.43
N ILE A 54 -8.01 5.02 -4.70
CA ILE A 54 -7.95 4.84 -3.24
C ILE A 54 -8.97 5.75 -2.56
N ASP A 55 -9.07 7.01 -2.99
CA ASP A 55 -10.00 7.97 -2.42
C ASP A 55 -11.45 7.55 -2.64
N TRP A 56 -11.81 7.08 -3.84
CA TRP A 56 -13.12 6.50 -4.14
C TRP A 56 -13.42 5.31 -3.23
N ARG A 57 -12.48 4.37 -3.07
CA ARG A 57 -12.65 3.19 -2.21
C ARG A 57 -12.76 3.54 -0.74
N GLY A 58 -12.08 4.62 -0.33
CA GLY A 58 -12.08 5.18 1.01
C GLY A 58 -13.16 6.23 1.27
N SER A 59 -14.14 6.39 0.37
CA SER A 59 -15.25 7.35 0.50
C SER A 59 -14.80 8.81 0.66
N GLY A 60 -13.79 9.25 -0.09
CA GLY A 60 -13.37 10.65 -0.14
C GLY A 60 -12.44 11.10 1.00
N ARG A 61 -11.87 10.17 1.77
CA ARG A 61 -11.00 10.49 2.92
C ARG A 61 -9.73 11.26 2.54
N LEU A 62 -9.09 10.93 1.42
CA LEU A 62 -7.90 11.67 0.95
C LEU A 62 -8.32 13.06 0.47
N SER A 63 -9.41 13.15 -0.29
CA SER A 63 -9.97 14.44 -0.71
C SER A 63 -10.40 15.30 0.48
N ALA A 64 -10.86 14.71 1.59
CA ALA A 64 -11.18 15.45 2.82
C ALA A 64 -9.92 16.06 3.46
N LEU A 65 -8.81 15.29 3.55
CA LEU A 65 -7.53 15.78 4.07
C LEU A 65 -6.93 16.91 3.22
N VAL A 66 -7.06 16.78 1.90
CA VAL A 66 -6.59 17.81 0.97
C VAL A 66 -7.46 19.06 1.04
N ARG A 67 -8.79 18.91 1.12
CA ARG A 67 -9.72 20.05 1.24
C ARG A 67 -9.62 20.78 2.57
N SER A 68 -9.29 20.09 3.66
CA SER A 68 -9.08 20.72 4.96
C SER A 68 -7.75 21.47 5.07
N GLY A 69 -6.87 21.36 4.07
CA GLY A 69 -5.52 21.93 4.10
C GLY A 69 -4.55 21.15 4.99
N PHE A 70 -4.95 19.97 5.49
CA PHE A 70 -4.06 19.09 6.26
C PHE A 70 -2.95 18.48 5.40
N CYS A 71 -3.21 18.31 4.10
CA CYS A 71 -2.23 17.95 3.08
C CYS A 71 -2.31 18.96 1.95
N THR A 72 -1.23 19.68 1.68
CA THR A 72 -1.20 20.70 0.61
C THR A 72 -0.68 20.16 -0.72
N ALA A 73 -0.03 19.00 -0.68
CA ALA A 73 0.74 18.40 -1.76
C ALA A 73 1.84 19.34 -2.31
N GLU A 74 2.46 20.13 -1.45
CA GLU A 74 3.68 20.89 -1.78
C GLU A 74 4.82 19.94 -2.14
N PHE A 75 5.76 20.39 -2.98
CA PHE A 75 6.83 19.52 -3.45
C PHE A 75 7.68 19.03 -2.27
N GLY A 76 7.75 17.71 -2.11
CA GLY A 76 8.49 17.06 -1.02
C GLY A 76 7.67 16.82 0.26
N GLU A 77 6.46 17.35 0.36
CA GLU A 77 5.53 17.08 1.46
C GLU A 77 5.21 15.57 1.53
N GLN A 78 5.11 15.02 2.73
CA GLN A 78 4.85 13.61 2.97
C GLN A 78 3.77 13.45 4.03
N LEU A 79 2.71 12.72 3.70
CA LEU A 79 1.67 12.36 4.65
C LEU A 79 1.49 10.85 4.72
N LEU A 80 1.87 10.25 5.85
CA LEU A 80 1.68 8.83 6.16
C LEU A 80 0.28 8.59 6.74
N ILE A 81 -0.45 7.64 6.17
CA ILE A 81 -1.82 7.29 6.52
C ILE A 81 -1.90 5.78 6.74
N PRO A 82 -2.40 5.29 7.89
CA PRO A 82 -2.70 3.88 8.06
C PRO A 82 -3.89 3.48 7.18
N CYS A 83 -3.80 2.34 6.51
CA CYS A 83 -4.84 1.83 5.63
C CYS A 83 -5.56 0.63 6.25
N ASP A 84 -6.87 0.54 6.02
CA ASP A 84 -7.64 -0.65 6.38
C ASP A 84 -7.45 -1.78 5.35
N ARG A 85 -8.07 -2.94 5.61
CA ARG A 85 -7.94 -4.12 4.75
C ARG A 85 -8.63 -4.02 3.39
N ARG A 86 -9.36 -2.93 3.10
CA ARG A 86 -10.03 -2.71 1.81
C ARG A 86 -9.10 -2.16 0.74
N LEU A 87 -7.90 -1.74 1.13
CA LEU A 87 -6.87 -1.20 0.24
C LEU A 87 -5.76 -2.23 0.01
N PRO A 88 -5.07 -2.16 -1.15
CA PRO A 88 -4.00 -3.09 -1.49
C PRO A 88 -2.73 -2.84 -0.65
N VAL A 89 -2.71 -1.77 0.14
CA VAL A 89 -1.56 -1.36 0.97
C VAL A 89 -1.97 -1.34 2.44
N GLU A 90 -1.03 -1.61 3.35
CA GLU A 90 -1.23 -1.49 4.80
C GLU A 90 -1.01 -0.05 5.30
N ARG A 91 -0.07 0.66 4.66
CA ARG A 91 0.24 2.06 4.92
C ARG A 91 0.35 2.78 3.59
N LEU A 92 -0.13 4.02 3.54
CA LEU A 92 -0.06 4.88 2.37
C LEU A 92 0.73 6.14 2.71
N VAL A 93 1.68 6.52 1.87
CA VAL A 93 2.30 7.85 1.92
C VAL A 93 1.85 8.63 0.70
N LEU A 94 1.15 9.73 0.94
CA LEU A 94 0.97 10.75 -0.09
C LEU A 94 2.26 11.56 -0.21
N VAL A 95 2.73 11.74 -1.43
CA VAL A 95 3.94 12.50 -1.73
C VAL A 95 3.56 13.72 -2.56
N GLY A 96 3.76 14.91 -2.01
CA GLY A 96 3.43 16.15 -2.70
C GLY A 96 4.40 16.44 -3.84
N LEU A 97 3.85 16.79 -5.01
CA LEU A 97 4.60 17.14 -6.21
C LEU A 97 4.64 18.65 -6.49
N GLY A 98 3.95 19.45 -5.68
CA GLY A 98 3.71 20.86 -5.96
C GLY A 98 2.80 21.04 -7.17
N ARG A 99 2.94 22.17 -7.87
CA ARG A 99 2.14 22.49 -9.05
C ARG A 99 2.64 21.74 -10.28
N ARG A 100 1.73 21.24 -11.12
CA ARG A 100 2.06 20.51 -12.35
C ARG A 100 3.00 21.28 -13.28
N GLU A 101 2.75 22.58 -13.45
CA GLU A 101 3.56 23.45 -14.32
C GLU A 101 5.03 23.58 -13.91
N ALA A 102 5.33 23.33 -12.64
CA ALA A 102 6.67 23.40 -12.10
C ALA A 102 7.35 22.01 -12.04
N PHE A 103 6.66 20.95 -12.49
CA PHE A 103 7.19 19.59 -12.50
C PHE A 103 8.02 19.36 -13.76
N ASP A 104 9.33 19.36 -13.58
CA ASP A 104 10.33 19.19 -14.63
C ASP A 104 11.19 17.94 -14.40
N ASP A 105 12.17 17.72 -15.28
CA ASP A 105 13.08 16.58 -15.25
C ASP A 105 13.91 16.51 -13.96
N ALA A 106 14.27 17.67 -13.37
CA ALA A 106 14.98 17.72 -12.09
C ALA A 106 14.08 17.25 -10.94
N ARG A 107 12.82 17.70 -10.90
CA ARG A 107 11.83 17.21 -9.92
C ARG A 107 11.45 15.75 -10.11
N ALA A 108 11.42 15.27 -11.36
CA ALA A 108 11.19 13.86 -11.66
C ALA A 108 12.28 12.96 -11.04
N ARG A 109 13.56 13.32 -11.20
CA ARG A 109 14.67 12.59 -10.58
C ARG A 109 14.66 12.71 -9.05
N ALA A 110 14.44 13.91 -8.53
CA ALA A 110 14.36 14.12 -7.09
C ALA A 110 13.20 13.32 -6.44
N LEU A 111 12.06 13.20 -7.14
CA LEU A 111 10.96 12.35 -6.71
C LEU A 111 11.38 10.88 -6.63
N ALA A 112 12.07 10.36 -7.66
CA ALA A 112 12.54 8.97 -7.64
C ALA A 112 13.42 8.65 -6.42
N ASP A 113 14.40 9.51 -6.15
CA ASP A 113 15.26 9.40 -4.96
C ASP A 113 14.44 9.44 -3.66
N GLN A 114 13.47 10.35 -3.59
CA GLN A 114 12.61 10.51 -2.43
C GLN A 114 11.76 9.25 -2.19
N LEU A 115 11.21 8.64 -3.23
CA LEU A 115 10.39 7.42 -3.10
C LEU A 115 11.20 6.25 -2.53
N VAL A 116 12.45 6.09 -2.97
CA VAL A 116 13.36 5.06 -2.43
C VAL A 116 13.75 5.38 -0.98
N LYS A 117 14.05 6.65 -0.66
CA LYS A 117 14.36 7.10 0.71
C LYS A 117 13.20 6.86 1.67
N ILE A 118 11.97 7.16 1.27
CA ILE A 118 10.78 6.91 2.10
C ILE A 118 10.62 5.40 2.34
N SER A 119 10.72 4.60 1.28
CA SER A 119 10.56 3.14 1.36
C SER A 119 11.58 2.49 2.29
N THR A 120 12.85 2.88 2.17
CA THR A 120 13.96 2.37 2.99
C THR A 120 13.90 2.89 4.43
N GLY A 121 13.59 4.19 4.62
CA GLY A 121 13.43 4.80 5.94
C GLY A 121 12.28 4.19 6.75
N LEU A 122 11.21 3.75 6.08
CA LEU A 122 10.08 3.03 6.69
C LEU A 122 10.28 1.51 6.75
N GLN A 123 11.43 1.01 6.30
CA GLN A 123 11.82 -0.40 6.29
C GLN A 123 10.76 -1.32 5.66
N ALA A 124 10.11 -0.86 4.60
CA ALA A 124 9.07 -1.63 3.93
C ALA A 124 9.66 -2.76 3.08
N ARG A 125 9.13 -3.97 3.21
CA ARG A 125 9.56 -5.16 2.45
C ARG A 125 8.81 -5.34 1.13
N SER A 126 7.64 -4.71 1.01
CA SER A 126 6.86 -4.67 -0.23
C SER A 126 6.30 -3.28 -0.43
N VAL A 127 6.56 -2.72 -1.62
CA VAL A 127 6.24 -1.33 -1.94
C VAL A 127 5.48 -1.26 -3.26
N LEU A 128 4.34 -0.58 -3.26
CA LEU A 128 3.62 -0.16 -4.45
C LEU A 128 3.83 1.33 -4.67
N ILE A 129 4.37 1.71 -5.82
CA ILE A 129 4.64 3.10 -6.20
C ILE A 129 3.75 3.46 -7.37
N ALA A 130 2.91 4.49 -7.23
CA ALA A 130 2.24 5.08 -8.39
C ALA A 130 3.16 6.08 -9.10
N LEU A 131 3.26 5.99 -10.43
CA LEU A 131 3.88 7.05 -11.22
C LEU A 131 2.89 8.19 -11.47
N PRO A 132 3.35 9.45 -11.42
CA PRO A 132 2.54 10.55 -11.90
C PRO A 132 2.49 10.48 -13.43
N THR A 133 1.40 9.99 -14.00
CA THR A 133 1.23 9.84 -15.46
C THR A 133 0.13 10.74 -16.01
N GLN A 134 -0.88 11.03 -15.20
CA GLN A 134 -2.00 11.89 -15.57
C GLN A 134 -1.55 13.35 -15.61
N GLY A 135 -1.84 14.06 -16.71
CA GLY A 135 -1.65 15.51 -16.84
C GLY A 135 -0.20 16.00 -16.81
N ILE A 136 0.77 15.15 -17.15
CA ILE A 136 2.16 15.53 -17.41
C ILE A 136 2.65 14.91 -18.73
N ASP A 137 3.78 15.38 -19.25
CA ASP A 137 4.43 14.74 -20.40
C ASP A 137 4.88 13.31 -20.03
N ARG A 138 4.66 12.37 -20.95
CA ARG A 138 5.15 10.99 -20.85
C ARG A 138 6.66 10.94 -20.59
N ALA A 139 7.44 11.84 -21.17
CA ALA A 139 8.89 11.89 -20.95
C ALA A 139 9.24 12.08 -19.47
N LEU A 140 8.45 12.87 -18.73
CA LEU A 140 8.65 13.07 -17.29
C LEU A 140 8.28 11.83 -16.49
N ALA A 141 7.20 11.13 -16.84
CA ALA A 141 6.86 9.86 -16.21
C ALA A 141 7.93 8.78 -16.45
N GLU A 142 8.49 8.73 -17.67
CA GLU A 142 9.63 7.87 -18.00
C GLU A 142 10.88 8.27 -17.19
N ALA A 143 11.16 9.56 -17.01
CA ALA A 143 12.28 10.05 -16.20
C ALA A 143 12.14 9.65 -14.71
N VAL A 144 10.93 9.71 -14.13
CA VAL A 144 10.69 9.20 -12.76
C VAL A 144 10.98 7.71 -12.69
N PHE A 145 10.50 6.93 -13.67
CA PHE A 145 10.72 5.49 -13.69
C PHE A 145 12.20 5.11 -13.85
N GLU A 146 12.91 5.79 -14.75
CA GLU A 146 14.35 5.58 -14.94
C GLU A 146 15.14 5.91 -13.68
N GLY A 147 14.89 7.09 -13.08
CA GLY A 147 15.51 7.47 -11.82
C GLY A 147 15.18 6.49 -10.69
N LEU A 148 13.97 5.93 -10.67
CA LEU A 148 13.56 4.95 -9.66
C LEU A 148 14.36 3.66 -9.79
N LEU A 149 14.55 3.17 -11.02
CA LEU A 149 15.38 1.98 -11.25
C LEU A 149 16.83 2.23 -10.88
N GLU A 150 17.40 3.39 -11.25
CA GLU A 150 18.76 3.78 -10.86
C GLU A 150 18.91 3.84 -9.33
N ALA A 151 17.95 4.44 -8.63
CA ALA A 151 17.97 4.55 -7.17
C ALA A 151 17.77 3.20 -6.46
N ILE A 152 16.97 2.28 -7.02
CA ILE A 152 16.81 0.92 -6.49
C ILE A 152 18.07 0.08 -6.73
N GLU A 153 18.69 0.18 -7.90
CA GLU A 153 19.95 -0.52 -8.22
C GLU A 153 21.12 -0.05 -7.35
N ALA A 154 21.12 1.23 -6.95
CA ALA A 154 22.10 1.80 -6.04
C ALA A 154 21.93 1.39 -4.56
N LEU A 155 20.85 0.68 -4.21
CA LEU A 155 20.71 0.10 -2.88
C LEU A 155 21.75 -1.01 -2.74
N GLU A 156 22.72 -0.80 -1.85
CA GLU A 156 23.69 -1.84 -1.52
C GLU A 156 22.94 -3.11 -1.06
N PRO A 157 23.24 -4.28 -1.65
CA PRO A 157 22.73 -5.52 -1.11
C PRO A 157 23.30 -5.66 0.31
N VAL A 158 22.43 -5.56 1.30
CA VAL A 158 22.81 -5.84 2.69
C VAL A 158 23.20 -7.31 2.73
N GLU A 159 24.49 -7.60 2.83
CA GLU A 159 24.98 -8.96 3.02
C GLU A 159 24.32 -9.54 4.26
N ASP A 160 23.67 -10.70 4.09
CA ASP A 160 23.04 -11.42 5.18
C ASP A 160 24.11 -12.16 5.99
N PRO A 161 24.46 -11.73 7.22
CA PRO A 161 25.43 -12.45 8.03
C PRO A 161 24.89 -13.83 8.49
N ALA A 162 23.61 -14.16 8.26
CA ALA A 162 23.03 -15.45 8.64
C ALA A 162 23.33 -16.60 7.65
N ALA A 163 23.97 -16.35 6.51
CA ALA A 163 24.27 -17.39 5.52
C ALA A 163 25.52 -18.25 5.84
N THR A 164 26.16 -18.09 7.00
CA THR A 164 27.34 -18.89 7.42
C THR A 164 27.09 -19.75 8.67
N GLU A 165 25.86 -20.22 8.91
CA GLU A 165 25.67 -21.36 9.81
C GLU A 165 25.55 -22.64 8.98
N GLU A 166 26.69 -23.31 8.79
CA GLU A 166 26.74 -24.73 8.50
C GLU A 166 25.86 -25.47 9.53
N PRO A 167 24.93 -26.36 9.12
CA PRO A 167 24.22 -27.18 10.08
C PRO A 167 25.19 -28.21 10.65
N ALA A 168 25.76 -27.90 11.82
CA ALA A 168 26.43 -28.90 12.65
C ALA A 168 25.40 -29.94 13.09
N ALA A 169 25.72 -31.20 12.75
CA ALA A 169 24.92 -32.39 13.00
C ALA A 169 24.40 -32.50 14.45
N THR A 170 23.16 -32.94 14.59
CA THR A 170 22.71 -33.65 15.79
C THR A 170 22.16 -35.00 15.34
N GLU A 171 22.87 -36.05 15.73
CA GLU A 171 22.50 -37.45 15.55
C GLU A 171 21.19 -37.75 16.30
N GLU A 172 20.22 -38.32 15.59
CA GLU A 172 19.08 -39.03 16.19
C GLU A 172 19.51 -40.45 16.61
N PRO A 173 19.11 -40.97 17.78
CA PRO A 173 19.06 -42.39 18.01
C PRO A 173 17.68 -42.96 17.69
N ALA A 174 17.69 -43.99 16.85
CA ALA A 174 16.56 -44.83 16.46
C ALA A 174 15.97 -45.65 17.63
N VAL A 175 14.64 -45.83 17.64
CA VAL A 175 13.98 -46.98 18.28
C VAL A 175 12.82 -47.46 17.39
N THR A 176 12.76 -48.77 17.20
CA THR A 176 12.00 -49.55 16.21
C THR A 176 10.74 -50.20 16.85
N GLU A 177 9.62 -50.13 16.11
CA GLU A 177 8.44 -51.04 15.95
C GLU A 177 7.56 -51.55 17.15
N ASP A 178 6.27 -51.15 17.12
CA ASP A 178 4.97 -51.90 16.91
C ASP A 178 4.70 -53.30 17.56
N PRO A 179 3.46 -53.88 17.62
CA PRO A 179 2.07 -53.38 17.40
C PRO A 179 0.95 -53.83 18.40
N ALA A 180 -0.27 -53.33 18.12
CA ALA A 180 -1.60 -53.99 18.25
C ALA A 180 -2.56 -53.55 19.38
N ALA A 181 -3.74 -53.02 19.00
CA ALA A 181 -5.06 -53.62 19.25
C ALA A 181 -6.21 -52.80 18.61
N GLU A 182 -7.08 -53.51 17.88
CA GLU A 182 -8.38 -53.11 17.30
C GLU A 182 -9.39 -52.64 18.36
N VAL A 183 -10.39 -51.82 17.99
CA VAL A 183 -11.84 -52.15 18.12
C VAL A 183 -12.70 -51.31 17.15
N GLU A 184 -13.40 -52.07 16.30
CA GLU A 184 -14.71 -51.96 15.62
C GLU A 184 -15.74 -50.85 15.92
N ALA A 185 -16.51 -50.54 14.87
CA ALA A 185 -17.72 -49.69 14.79
C ALA A 185 -18.98 -50.30 15.47
N PRO A 186 -20.14 -49.60 15.52
CA PRO A 186 -21.13 -49.87 14.47
C PRO A 186 -22.16 -48.75 14.12
N ASP A 187 -22.69 -48.90 12.90
CA ASP A 187 -24.05 -48.72 12.34
C ASP A 187 -24.95 -47.47 12.53
N LEU A 188 -25.35 -46.97 11.35
CA LEU A 188 -26.56 -46.23 10.93
C LEU A 188 -27.83 -47.11 11.06
N PRO A 189 -29.10 -46.61 11.08
CA PRO A 189 -29.72 -46.10 9.84
C PRO A 189 -30.88 -45.06 9.90
N ALA A 190 -31.08 -44.48 8.70
CA ALA A 190 -32.33 -44.16 7.99
C ALA A 190 -33.16 -42.89 8.32
N SER A 191 -33.26 -42.07 7.26
CA SER A 191 -34.24 -41.03 6.95
C SER A 191 -35.70 -41.53 6.93
N PRO A 192 -36.66 -40.59 6.83
CA PRO A 192 -37.45 -40.58 5.59
C PRO A 192 -37.71 -39.19 4.98
N ASP A 193 -37.94 -39.22 3.66
CA ASP A 193 -38.50 -38.19 2.78
C ASP A 193 -39.81 -37.57 3.28
N ASP A 194 -40.04 -36.28 3.00
CA ASP A 194 -41.00 -35.84 1.97
C ASP A 194 -40.96 -34.29 1.79
N ALA A 195 -40.94 -33.84 0.55
CA ALA A 195 -41.11 -32.45 0.11
C ALA A 195 -42.61 -32.18 -0.17
N PRO A 196 -43.03 -31.12 -0.89
CA PRO A 196 -42.60 -29.71 -0.96
C PRO A 196 -43.79 -28.74 -0.69
N ASP A 197 -43.57 -27.42 -0.53
CA ASP A 197 -44.59 -26.45 -0.95
C ASP A 197 -44.04 -25.07 -1.34
N ALA A 198 -44.78 -24.46 -2.26
CA ALA A 198 -44.69 -23.17 -2.94
C ALA A 198 -44.21 -21.98 -2.07
N GLY A 199 -43.46 -21.00 -2.59
CA GLY A 199 -43.79 -20.19 -3.76
C GLY A 199 -44.52 -18.93 -3.31
N VAL A 200 -43.78 -17.85 -3.01
CA VAL A 200 -44.33 -16.48 -2.97
C VAL A 200 -43.24 -15.50 -3.39
N GLU A 201 -43.43 -14.95 -4.59
CA GLU A 201 -42.78 -13.75 -5.08
C GLU A 201 -43.16 -12.56 -4.20
N ARG A 202 -42.19 -11.72 -3.83
CA ARG A 202 -42.46 -10.36 -3.34
C ARG A 202 -41.63 -9.37 -4.14
N GLU A 203 -42.22 -8.92 -5.24
CA GLU A 203 -42.05 -7.54 -5.71
C GLU A 203 -42.59 -6.59 -4.64
N LEU A 204 -41.78 -5.63 -4.21
CA LEU A 204 -42.28 -4.37 -3.67
C LEU A 204 -41.44 -3.21 -4.21
N HIS A 205 -42.04 -2.60 -5.24
CA HIS A 205 -42.06 -1.19 -5.60
C HIS A 205 -41.01 -0.23 -5.04
N ALA A 206 -40.33 0.40 -6.01
CA ALA A 206 -39.81 1.75 -5.95
C ALA A 206 -40.90 2.76 -5.53
N THR A 207 -40.51 3.69 -4.66
CA THR A 207 -41.17 5.00 -4.49
C THR A 207 -40.24 6.08 -5.05
N PRO A 208 -40.74 7.01 -5.89
CA PRO A 208 -39.97 8.14 -6.39
C PRO A 208 -40.15 9.39 -5.50
N ASP A 209 -39.19 10.30 -5.65
CA ASP A 209 -39.23 11.74 -5.31
C ASP A 209 -39.52 12.15 -3.86
N ALA A 210 -38.44 12.48 -3.15
CA ALA A 210 -38.46 13.50 -2.12
C ALA A 210 -37.51 14.63 -2.53
N GLU A 211 -38.09 15.75 -2.98
CA GLU A 211 -37.40 17.05 -3.08
C GLU A 211 -36.78 17.43 -1.72
N PRO A 212 -35.52 17.90 -1.67
CA PRO A 212 -34.98 18.48 -0.47
C PRO A 212 -35.51 19.92 -0.26
N ALA A 213 -36.10 20.15 0.91
CA ALA A 213 -36.45 21.48 1.41
C ALA A 213 -35.19 22.38 1.54
N PRO A 214 -35.33 23.71 1.41
CA PRO A 214 -34.20 24.64 1.44
C PRO A 214 -33.57 24.78 2.84
N GLU A 215 -32.23 24.89 2.83
CA GLU A 215 -31.36 25.15 3.97
C GLU A 215 -31.73 26.45 4.72
N PRO A 216 -31.74 26.48 6.06
CA PRO A 216 -31.76 27.74 6.81
C PRO A 216 -30.37 28.39 6.82
N GLU A 217 -30.33 29.69 6.50
CA GLU A 217 -29.16 30.56 6.60
C GLU A 217 -28.61 30.61 8.04
N PRO A 218 -27.28 30.73 8.24
CA PRO A 218 -26.70 30.87 9.57
C PRO A 218 -26.81 32.31 10.08
N GLU A 219 -27.64 32.52 11.11
CA GLU A 219 -27.60 33.72 11.95
C GLU A 219 -26.39 33.67 12.90
N GLY A 220 -25.51 34.68 12.77
CA GLY A 220 -24.90 35.49 13.83
C GLY A 220 -24.22 34.85 15.05
N PRO A 221 -23.01 35.31 15.44
CA PRO A 221 -22.31 34.84 16.64
C PRO A 221 -22.88 35.50 17.90
N ASP A 222 -23.37 34.70 18.84
CA ASP A 222 -23.62 35.16 20.21
C ASP A 222 -22.34 35.02 21.04
N ASP A 223 -21.76 36.18 21.34
CA ASP A 223 -20.82 36.41 22.43
C ASP A 223 -21.49 36.10 23.77
N LEU A 224 -20.96 35.13 24.51
CA LEU A 224 -21.15 35.06 25.97
C LEU A 224 -19.82 34.70 26.64
N ASP A 225 -19.12 35.76 27.02
CA ASP A 225 -18.22 35.81 28.18
C ASP A 225 -19.00 35.47 29.46
N GLY A 226 -18.39 34.67 30.35
CA GLY A 226 -18.92 34.46 31.69
C GLY A 226 -18.25 33.33 32.46
N ALA A 227 -17.36 33.71 33.37
CA ALA A 227 -16.67 32.93 34.38
C ALA A 227 -17.57 31.95 35.18
N ASP A 228 -17.00 30.88 35.75
CA ASP A 228 -16.50 30.87 37.14
C ASP A 228 -16.15 29.44 37.64
N ASP A 229 -15.17 29.44 38.55
CA ASP A 229 -14.78 28.51 39.63
C ASP A 229 -14.95 26.97 39.57
N SER A 230 -13.79 26.33 39.77
CA SER A 230 -13.45 25.38 40.85
C SER A 230 -14.48 24.33 41.34
N ASP A 231 -14.19 23.04 41.16
CA ASP A 231 -13.99 22.09 42.28
C ASP A 231 -13.55 20.67 41.78
N ASP A 232 -12.47 20.16 42.39
CA ASP A 232 -11.98 18.75 42.41
C ASP A 232 -13.08 17.78 42.94
N PRO A 233 -13.01 16.42 42.81
CA PRO A 233 -11.80 15.58 42.90
C PRO A 233 -11.78 14.27 42.07
N ASP A 234 -10.62 13.59 42.11
CA ASP A 234 -10.45 12.12 42.04
C ASP A 234 -11.25 11.33 40.98
N ASP A 235 -10.63 11.10 39.83
CA ASP A 235 -10.93 9.91 39.02
C ASP A 235 -9.67 9.05 38.84
N LEU A 236 -9.63 8.03 39.69
CA LEU A 236 -8.75 6.87 39.62
C LEU A 236 -8.98 6.12 38.31
N HIS A 237 -8.24 6.48 37.26
CA HIS A 237 -8.12 5.60 36.10
C HIS A 237 -7.31 4.36 36.49
N PRO A 238 -7.86 3.13 36.35
CA PRO A 238 -7.06 1.94 36.46
C PRO A 238 -6.03 1.96 35.33
N SER A 239 -4.75 2.02 35.71
CA SER A 239 -3.62 1.75 34.83
C SER A 239 -3.76 0.33 34.29
N VAL A 240 -4.40 0.21 33.13
CA VAL A 240 -4.35 -1.01 32.34
C VAL A 240 -2.93 -1.10 31.82
N ALA A 241 -2.11 -1.89 32.51
CA ALA A 241 -0.81 -2.29 32.03
C ALA A 241 -0.99 -2.88 30.63
N LEU A 242 -0.64 -2.08 29.61
CA LEU A 242 -0.50 -2.58 28.26
C LEU A 242 0.47 -3.77 28.33
N PRO A 243 0.13 -4.94 27.77
CA PRO A 243 1.08 -6.03 27.70
C PRO A 243 2.33 -5.50 27.00
N SER A 244 3.45 -5.60 27.69
CA SER A 244 4.78 -5.30 27.20
C SER A 244 4.89 -5.80 25.76
N ARG A 245 4.91 -4.88 24.80
CA ARG A 245 5.21 -5.22 23.40
C ARG A 245 6.63 -5.76 23.42
N GLU A 246 6.75 -7.07 23.34
CA GLU A 246 8.02 -7.73 23.09
C GLU A 246 8.70 -7.01 21.92
N PRO A 247 9.99 -6.64 22.05
CA PRO A 247 10.72 -6.02 20.96
C PRO A 247 10.67 -7.00 19.80
N HIS A 248 9.92 -6.64 18.76
CA HIS A 248 9.85 -7.44 17.54
C HIS A 248 11.29 -7.62 17.10
N ALA A 249 11.79 -8.85 17.24
CA ALA A 249 13.12 -9.23 16.84
C ALA A 249 13.36 -8.63 15.46
N ARG A 250 14.44 -7.83 15.34
CA ARG A 250 14.90 -7.24 14.09
C ARG A 250 15.07 -8.38 13.09
N ARG A 251 14.05 -8.66 12.29
CA ARG A 251 14.13 -9.64 11.21
C ARG A 251 14.64 -8.91 9.99
N SER A 252 15.84 -9.34 9.62
CA SER A 252 16.66 -9.00 8.46
C SER A 252 15.85 -8.58 7.22
N ALA A 253 16.29 -7.49 6.60
CA ALA A 253 15.68 -6.83 5.46
C ALA A 253 15.98 -7.63 4.18
N ALA A 254 15.12 -8.59 3.85
CA ALA A 254 15.05 -9.12 2.49
C ALA A 254 14.90 -7.95 1.49
N PRO A 255 15.47 -8.04 0.27
CA PRO A 255 15.35 -6.97 -0.71
C PRO A 255 13.87 -6.68 -0.96
N ALA A 256 13.49 -5.41 -0.88
CA ALA A 256 12.11 -5.01 -1.05
C ALA A 256 11.60 -5.46 -2.43
N ARG A 257 10.37 -5.99 -2.47
CA ARG A 257 9.64 -6.23 -3.71
C ARG A 257 8.94 -4.95 -4.11
N TRP A 258 9.14 -4.52 -5.36
CA TRP A 258 8.66 -3.24 -5.86
C TRP A 258 7.64 -3.47 -6.97
N TRP A 259 6.47 -2.86 -6.84
CA TRP A 259 5.48 -2.74 -7.89
C TRP A 259 5.37 -1.27 -8.28
N VAL A 260 5.45 -1.00 -9.57
CA VAL A 260 5.28 0.34 -10.14
C VAL A 260 3.96 0.35 -10.89
N ALA A 261 3.00 1.12 -10.39
CA ALA A 261 1.71 1.33 -11.02
C ALA A 261 1.76 2.54 -11.94
N ALA A 262 1.32 2.38 -13.19
CA ALA A 262 1.25 3.45 -14.18
C ALA A 262 -0.01 3.34 -15.03
N ASP A 263 -0.38 4.39 -15.75
CA ASP A 263 -1.46 4.30 -16.74
C ASP A 263 -1.12 3.29 -17.85
N GLU A 264 -2.15 2.60 -18.35
CA GLU A 264 -2.05 1.54 -19.37
C GLU A 264 -1.23 1.97 -20.61
N ALA A 265 -1.36 3.24 -21.01
CA ALA A 265 -0.64 3.80 -22.15
C ALA A 265 0.89 3.77 -22.00
N VAL A 266 1.42 3.74 -20.76
CA VAL A 266 2.85 3.75 -20.45
C VAL A 266 3.33 2.35 -20.03
N VAL A 267 2.46 1.49 -19.49
CA VAL A 267 2.81 0.16 -18.96
C VAL A 267 3.62 -0.70 -19.94
N ALA A 268 3.18 -0.82 -21.20
CA ALA A 268 3.89 -1.63 -22.20
C ALA A 268 5.32 -1.14 -22.46
N ARG A 269 5.54 0.18 -22.38
CA ARG A 269 6.85 0.81 -22.52
C ARG A 269 7.73 0.52 -21.30
N LEU A 270 7.21 0.69 -20.09
CA LEU A 270 7.97 0.44 -18.86
C LEU A 270 8.36 -1.05 -18.73
N ARG A 271 7.45 -1.96 -19.07
CA ARG A 271 7.73 -3.41 -19.12
C ARG A 271 8.86 -3.72 -20.12
N ARG A 272 8.88 -3.06 -21.28
CA ARG A 272 9.98 -3.20 -22.25
C ARG A 272 11.32 -2.69 -21.69
N VAL A 273 11.31 -1.63 -20.87
CA VAL A 273 12.53 -1.15 -20.20
C VAL A 273 13.06 -2.19 -19.22
N LEU A 274 12.18 -2.86 -18.46
CA LEU A 274 12.57 -3.95 -17.54
C LEU A 274 13.04 -5.21 -18.26
N SER A 275 12.44 -5.57 -19.40
CA SER A 275 12.84 -6.74 -20.19
C SER A 275 13.99 -6.49 -21.17
N GLY A 276 14.46 -5.24 -21.28
CA GLY A 276 15.56 -4.86 -22.17
C GLY A 276 16.90 -5.50 -21.77
N PRO A 277 17.92 -5.44 -22.64
CA PRO A 277 19.27 -5.88 -22.25
C PRO A 277 19.70 -5.14 -20.97
N PRO A 278 20.41 -5.82 -20.06
CA PRO A 278 20.83 -5.23 -18.79
C PRO A 278 21.58 -3.92 -19.09
N ARG A 279 21.18 -2.85 -18.41
CA ARG A 279 21.81 -1.54 -18.59
C ARG A 279 23.30 -1.70 -18.27
N PRO A 280 24.20 -1.14 -19.10
CA PRO A 280 25.60 -1.08 -18.72
C PRO A 280 25.67 -0.34 -17.38
N ALA A 281 26.30 -0.96 -16.38
CA ALA A 281 26.63 -0.28 -15.14
C ALA A 281 27.35 1.01 -15.53
N ARG A 282 26.78 2.17 -15.17
CA ARG A 282 27.49 3.43 -15.36
C ARG A 282 28.64 3.40 -14.37
N ASP A 283 29.80 2.91 -14.82
CA ASP A 283 31.04 3.11 -14.09
C ASP A 283 31.16 4.60 -13.81
N GLY A 284 31.31 4.93 -12.52
CA GLY A 284 31.59 6.27 -12.03
C GLY A 284 32.94 6.76 -12.54
N GLY A 285 33.03 7.02 -13.84
CA GLY A 285 34.16 7.63 -14.51
C GLY A 285 34.14 9.11 -14.21
N SER A 286 34.70 9.48 -13.07
CA SER A 286 35.20 10.83 -12.81
C SER A 286 36.08 11.23 -13.99
N LEU A 287 35.58 12.16 -14.81
CA LEU A 287 36.37 12.85 -15.83
C LEU A 287 37.33 13.80 -15.11
N HIS A 288 38.48 13.26 -14.72
CA HIS A 288 39.68 14.06 -14.52
C HIS A 288 40.61 13.79 -15.70
N THR A 289 40.72 14.76 -16.62
CA THR A 289 41.98 15.28 -17.19
C THR A 289 41.66 16.59 -17.90
#